data_AF-A0A8D8FU80-F1
#
_entry.id   AF-A0A8D8FU80-F1
#
_cell.length_a   1.000
_cell.length_b   1.000
_cell.length_c   1.000
_cell.angle_alpha   90.00
_cell.angle_beta   90.00
_cell.angle_gamma   90.00
#
_symmetry.space_group_name_H-M   'P 1'
#
loop_
_entity.id
_entity.type
_entity.pdbx_description
1 polymer ?
#
loop_
_entity_poly.entity_id
_entity_poly.type
_entity_poly.pdbx_seq_one_letter_code
_entity_poly.pdbx_strand_id
1 'polypeptide(L)'
;MIFCFSVLMYPHLNHGDEGLRLVLDYICSKTKVLVLELQSWEKYRDNVRRLKRDCREQFPLYEKLEWRGNQGKLEQNIYKYVEKQGFERKSEELNKNEYKRNIVIYSS
;
A
#
# COMPACT_ATOMS: atom_id res chain seq x y z
N MET A 1 15.88 0.31 -9.46
CA MET A 1 14.51 0.84 -9.57
C MET A 1 13.55 -0.30 -9.26
N ILE A 2 12.56 -0.07 -8.39
CA ILE A 2 11.54 -1.07 -8.01
C ILE A 2 10.16 -0.48 -8.27
N PHE A 3 9.26 -1.31 -8.80
CA PHE A 3 7.87 -0.97 -9.06
C PHE A 3 6.96 -1.80 -8.14
N CYS A 4 6.06 -1.15 -7.41
CA CYS A 4 5.09 -1.78 -6.53
C CYS A 4 3.69 -1.36 -6.96
N PHE A 5 3.15 -2.09 -7.93
CA PHE A 5 1.81 -1.83 -8.47
C PHE A 5 0.82 -2.83 -7.92
N SER A 6 -0.18 -2.36 -7.16
CA SER A 6 -1.26 -3.21 -6.66
C SER A 6 -0.80 -4.41 -5.81
N VAL A 7 0.40 -4.37 -5.24
CA VAL A 7 0.97 -5.50 -4.50
C VAL A 7 0.92 -5.30 -2.99
N LEU A 8 1.04 -4.06 -2.50
CA LEU A 8 1.25 -3.79 -1.08
C LEU A 8 0.03 -4.08 -0.20
N MET A 9 -1.18 -4.18 -0.76
CA MET A 9 -2.36 -4.61 -0.03
C MET A 9 -2.24 -6.01 0.55
N TYR A 10 -1.64 -6.95 -0.18
CA TYR A 10 -1.57 -8.34 0.24
C TYR A 10 -0.67 -8.60 1.45
N PRO A 11 0.60 -8.12 1.51
CA PRO A 11 1.39 -8.27 2.72
C PRO A 11 0.74 -7.54 3.89
N HIS A 12 0.06 -6.41 3.65
CA HIS A 12 -0.67 -5.69 4.68
C HIS A 12 -1.85 -6.49 5.26
N LEU A 13 -2.69 -7.08 4.42
CA LEU A 13 -3.81 -7.91 4.87
C LEU A 13 -3.35 -9.21 5.56
N ASN A 14 -2.28 -9.83 5.07
CA ASN A 14 -1.80 -11.11 5.60
C ASN A 14 -0.95 -10.96 6.87
N HIS A 15 -0.16 -9.90 6.99
CA HIS A 15 0.86 -9.74 8.03
C HIS A 15 0.72 -8.43 8.83
N GLY A 16 -0.36 -7.70 8.65
CA GLY A 16 -0.65 -6.47 9.40
C GLY A 16 0.23 -5.28 9.00
N ASP A 17 0.10 -4.20 9.77
CA ASP A 17 0.91 -2.98 9.57
C ASP A 17 2.40 -3.28 9.64
N GLU A 18 2.81 -4.20 10.52
CA GLU A 18 4.21 -4.57 10.70
C GLU A 18 4.79 -5.30 9.48
N GLY A 19 4.05 -6.26 8.92
CA GLY A 19 4.51 -6.93 7.70
C GLY A 19 4.61 -5.98 6.51
N LEU A 20 3.69 -5.00 6.40
CA LEU A 20 3.80 -3.95 5.39
C LEU A 20 5.05 -3.08 5.60
N ARG A 21 5.33 -2.67 6.86
CA ARG A 21 6.53 -1.90 7.19
C ARG A 21 7.81 -2.65 6.84
N LEU A 22 7.93 -3.92 7.20
CA LEU A 22 9.09 -4.76 6.86
C LEU A 22 9.31 -4.87 5.35
N VAL A 23 8.24 -5.01 4.56
CA VAL A 23 8.32 -5.02 3.10
C VAL A 23 8.80 -3.67 2.56
N LEU A 24 8.28 -2.55 3.09
CA LEU A 24 8.71 -1.21 2.71
C LEU A 24 10.17 -0.95 3.06
N ASP A 25 10.61 -1.31 4.26
CA ASP A 25 12.01 -1.21 4.70
C ASP A 25 12.94 -1.98 3.77
N TYR A 26 12.56 -3.22 3.45
CA TYR A 26 13.31 -4.04 2.50
C TYR A 26 13.40 -3.37 1.13
N ILE A 27 12.28 -2.94 0.55
CA ILE A 27 12.25 -2.28 -0.77
C ILE A 27 13.13 -1.03 -0.77
N CYS A 28 12.97 -0.17 0.24
CA CYS A 28 13.73 1.07 0.37
C CYS A 28 15.24 0.78 0.47
N SER A 29 15.65 -0.28 1.16
CA SER A 29 17.06 -0.69 1.24
C SER A 29 17.66 -1.22 -0.08
N LYS A 30 16.82 -1.57 -1.07
CA LYS A 30 17.25 -2.24 -2.31
C LYS A 30 17.16 -1.37 -3.55
N THR A 31 16.69 -0.13 -3.45
CA THR A 31 16.52 0.73 -4.62
C THR A 31 16.85 2.18 -4.30
N LYS A 32 17.19 2.95 -5.35
CA LYS A 32 17.28 4.42 -5.29
C LYS A 32 16.07 5.11 -5.92
N VAL A 33 15.22 4.35 -6.61
CA VAL A 33 14.00 4.85 -7.26
C VAL A 33 12.88 3.84 -6.99
N LEU A 34 11.78 4.33 -6.44
CA LEU A 34 10.61 3.54 -6.08
C LEU A 34 9.38 4.13 -6.76
N VAL A 35 8.62 3.28 -7.43
CA VAL A 35 7.33 3.66 -8.03
C VAL A 35 6.23 2.90 -7.32
N LEU A 36 5.25 3.62 -6.77
CA LEU A 36 4.12 3.07 -6.03
C LEU A 36 2.81 3.31 -6.77
N GLU A 37 1.99 2.27 -6.88
CA GLU A 37 0.56 2.39 -7.15
C GLU A 37 -0.18 1.62 -6.06
N LEU A 38 -0.90 2.35 -5.21
CA LEU A 38 -1.56 1.81 -4.03
C LEU A 38 -3.04 1.52 -4.30
N GLN A 39 -3.51 0.39 -3.74
CA GLN A 39 -4.94 0.13 -3.68
C GLN A 39 -5.60 0.92 -2.54
N SER A 40 -6.79 1.43 -2.82
CA SER A 40 -7.59 2.15 -1.83
C SER A 40 -8.16 1.22 -0.75
N TRP A 41 -8.54 1.79 0.39
CA TRP A 41 -9.20 1.04 1.47
C TRP A 41 -10.53 0.38 1.05
N GLU A 42 -11.21 0.89 0.02
CA GLU A 42 -12.36 0.22 -0.57
C GLU A 42 -11.99 -1.16 -1.14
N LYS A 43 -10.84 -1.25 -1.82
CA LYS A 43 -10.35 -2.53 -2.37
C LYS A 43 -9.92 -3.51 -1.30
N TYR A 44 -9.41 -3.03 -0.17
CA TYR A 44 -9.19 -3.88 1.00
C TYR A 44 -10.50 -4.52 1.47
N ARG A 45 -11.56 -3.71 1.64
CA ARG A 45 -12.88 -4.20 2.06
C ARG A 45 -13.47 -5.19 1.06
N ASP A 46 -13.39 -4.90 -0.23
CA ASP A 46 -13.88 -5.79 -1.29
C ASP A 46 -13.17 -7.14 -1.23
N ASN A 47 -11.85 -7.14 -1.06
CA ASN A 47 -11.06 -8.37 -0.99
C ASN A 47 -11.41 -9.21 0.25
N VAL A 48 -11.52 -8.57 1.43
CA VAL A 48 -11.93 -9.23 2.69
C VAL A 48 -13.33 -9.84 2.56
N ARG A 49 -14.29 -9.08 2.00
CA ARG A 49 -15.66 -9.58 1.75
C ARG A 49 -15.66 -10.77 0.81
N ARG A 50 -14.88 -10.70 -0.27
CA ARG A 50 -14.75 -11.77 -1.26
C ARG A 50 -14.15 -13.04 -0.66
N LEU A 51 -13.07 -12.91 0.12
CA LEU A 51 -12.43 -14.04 0.80
C LEU A 51 -13.42 -14.74 1.76
N LYS A 52 -14.15 -13.95 2.55
CA LYS A 52 -15.16 -14.49 3.47
C LYS A 52 -16.30 -15.20 2.75
N ARG A 53 -16.76 -14.65 1.63
CA ARG A 53 -17.85 -15.22 0.84
C ARG A 53 -17.43 -16.50 0.11
N ASP A 54 -16.27 -16.47 -0.56
CA ASP A 54 -15.87 -17.50 -1.52
C ASP A 54 -15.08 -18.64 -0.84
N CYS A 55 -14.31 -18.33 0.20
CA CYS A 55 -13.43 -19.30 0.87
C CYS A 55 -13.85 -19.59 2.33
N ARG A 56 -14.82 -18.84 2.89
CA ARG A 56 -15.16 -18.88 4.33
C ARG A 56 -13.96 -18.58 5.25
N GLU A 57 -12.98 -17.85 4.72
CA GLU A 57 -11.77 -17.45 5.43
C GLU A 57 -11.78 -15.95 5.77
N GLN A 58 -10.87 -15.54 6.65
CA GLN A 58 -10.68 -14.15 7.01
C GLN A 58 -9.20 -13.84 7.19
N PHE A 59 -8.82 -12.60 6.88
CA PHE A 59 -7.49 -12.10 7.25
C PHE A 59 -7.43 -11.88 8.76
N PRO A 60 -6.59 -12.62 9.51
CA PRO A 60 -6.64 -12.65 10.97
C PRO A 60 -6.28 -11.31 11.63
N LEU A 61 -5.52 -10.46 10.92
CA LEU A 61 -5.07 -9.17 11.41
C LEU A 61 -5.90 -7.99 10.89
N TYR A 62 -6.89 -8.22 10.02
CA TYR A 62 -7.63 -7.14 9.35
C TYR A 62 -8.30 -6.16 10.33
N GLU A 63 -8.95 -6.69 11.37
CA GLU A 63 -9.61 -5.85 12.39
C GLU A 63 -8.62 -5.04 13.24
N LYS A 64 -7.37 -5.50 13.31
CA LYS A 64 -6.28 -4.88 14.09
C LYS A 64 -5.47 -3.86 13.27
N LEU A 65 -5.74 -3.71 11.98
CA LEU A 65 -5.01 -2.76 11.14
C LEU A 65 -5.18 -1.32 11.65
N GLU A 66 -4.06 -0.65 11.87
CA GLU A 66 -4.01 0.76 12.24
C GLU A 66 -3.95 1.66 11.01
N TRP A 67 -3.19 1.24 9.99
CA TRP A 67 -3.13 1.92 8.71
C TRP A 67 -4.36 1.54 7.89
N ARG A 68 -5.45 2.24 8.15
CA ARG A 68 -6.73 2.03 7.48
C ARG A 68 -7.51 3.32 7.34
N GLY A 69 -8.52 3.28 6.48
CA GLY A 69 -9.48 4.37 6.33
C GLY A 69 -9.63 4.83 4.89
N ASN A 70 -10.78 5.45 4.62
CA ASN A 70 -11.08 6.01 3.31
C ASN A 70 -10.38 7.37 3.10
N GLN A 71 -10.65 7.99 1.95
CA GLN A 71 -10.20 9.35 1.64
C GLN A 71 -8.67 9.52 1.69
N GLY A 72 -7.94 8.50 1.27
CA GLY A 72 -6.48 8.57 1.20
C GLY A 72 -5.74 8.33 2.52
N LYS A 73 -6.45 8.06 3.64
CA LYS A 73 -5.79 7.93 4.96
C LYS A 73 -4.79 6.77 5.02
N LEU A 74 -5.14 5.62 4.42
CA LEU A 74 -4.23 4.48 4.28
C LEU A 74 -2.99 4.87 3.47
N GLU A 75 -3.21 5.47 2.31
CA GLU A 75 -2.18 5.85 1.34
C GLU A 75 -1.21 6.87 1.95
N GLN A 76 -1.74 7.86 2.69
CA GLN A 76 -0.94 8.85 3.40
C GLN A 76 -0.01 8.22 4.45
N ASN A 77 -0.44 7.17 5.17
CA ASN A 77 0.43 6.48 6.12
C ASN A 77 1.60 5.80 5.42
N ILE A 78 1.33 5.14 4.28
CA ILE A 78 2.36 4.49 3.47
C ILE A 78 3.35 5.52 2.92
N TYR A 79 2.85 6.62 2.37
CA TYR A 79 3.70 7.69 1.84
C TYR A 79 4.59 8.31 2.91
N LYS A 80 4.03 8.69 4.05
CA LYS A 80 4.81 9.25 5.18
C LYS A 80 5.88 8.27 5.65
N TYR A 81 5.60 6.97 5.62
CA TYR A 81 6.57 5.97 6.01
C TYR A 81 7.73 5.87 5.01
N VAL A 82 7.45 5.84 3.71
CA VAL A 82 8.47 5.86 2.66
C VAL A 82 9.32 7.12 2.73
N GLU A 83 8.69 8.28 2.94
CA GLU A 83 9.39 9.57 3.12
C GLU A 83 10.31 9.56 4.35
N LYS A 84 9.90 8.92 5.45
CA LYS A 84 10.73 8.73 6.64
C LYS A 84 11.99 7.88 6.36
N GLN A 85 11.98 7.02 5.33
CA GLN A 85 13.14 6.23 4.91
C GLN A 85 14.12 7.02 4.03
N GLY A 86 13.92 8.33 3.85
CA GLY A 86 14.79 9.20 3.06
C GLY A 86 14.43 9.31 1.57
N PHE A 87 13.27 8.79 1.18
CA PHE A 87 12.78 8.89 -0.20
C PHE A 87 12.02 10.21 -0.41
N GLU A 88 12.44 11.00 -1.39
CA GLU A 88 11.77 12.22 -1.78
C GLU A 88 10.77 11.95 -2.91
N ARG A 89 9.54 12.46 -2.77
CA ARG A 89 8.53 12.37 -3.82
C ARG A 89 8.90 13.27 -5.00
N LYS A 90 9.07 12.71 -6.19
CA LYS A 90 9.48 13.43 -7.41
C LYS A 90 8.33 13.75 -8.35
N SER A 91 7.34 12.87 -8.43
CA SER A 91 6.12 13.15 -9.18
C SER A 91 4.93 12.41 -8.58
N GLU A 92 3.76 13.00 -8.80
CA GLU A 92 2.47 12.40 -8.53
C GLU A 92 1.61 12.63 -9.77
N GLU A 93 1.27 11.56 -10.49
CA GLU A 93 0.25 11.66 -11.51
C GLU A 93 -1.12 11.67 -10.83
N LEU A 94 -1.67 12.89 -10.67
CA LEU A 94 -3.01 13.13 -10.13
C LEU A 94 -4.13 12.78 -11.13
N ASN A 95 -3.77 12.54 -12.39
CA ASN A 95 -4.68 11.98 -13.38
C ASN A 95 -4.92 10.52 -12.99
N LYS A 96 -5.95 10.33 -12.19
CA LYS A 96 -6.65 9.07 -11.99
C LYS A 96 -6.67 8.33 -13.32
N ASN A 97 -5.85 7.28 -13.43
CA ASN A 97 -5.94 6.33 -14.53
C ASN A 97 -7.37 5.77 -14.61
N GLU A 98 -7.71 4.94 -15.61
CA GLU A 98 -9.06 4.35 -15.73
C GLU A 98 -9.55 3.66 -14.45
N TYR A 99 -8.64 3.35 -13.52
CA TYR A 99 -8.88 2.72 -12.22
C TYR A 99 -8.87 3.67 -11.02
N LYS A 100 -8.74 4.98 -11.23
CA LYS A 100 -8.74 6.05 -10.22
C LYS A 100 -7.62 6.00 -9.18
N ARG A 101 -6.43 5.55 -9.56
CA ARG A 101 -5.29 5.36 -8.63
C ARG A 101 -4.14 6.31 -8.96
N ASN A 102 -3.49 6.81 -7.92
CA ASN A 102 -2.34 7.69 -8.06
C ASN A 102 -1.07 6.83 -8.22
N ILE A 103 -0.29 7.14 -9.25
CA ILE A 103 1.07 6.62 -9.39
C ILE A 103 2.00 7.67 -8.79
N VAL A 104 2.85 7.24 -7.86
CA VAL A 104 3.80 8.11 -7.16
C VAL A 104 5.21 7.61 -7.37
N ILE A 105 6.10 8.51 -7.80
CA ILE A 105 7.52 8.22 -8.01
C ILE A 105 8.34 8.87 -6.91
N TYR A 106 9.23 8.09 -6.31
CA TYR A 106 10.18 8.53 -5.30
C TYR A 106 11.63 8.26 -5.71
N SER A 107 12.56 9.06 -5.18
CA SER A 107 14.00 8.77 -5.23
C SER A 107 14.71 9.08 -3.91
N SER A 108 15.75 8.32 -3.58
CA SER A 108 16.61 8.47 -2.38
C SER A 108 18.06 8.77 -2.72
#